data_AF-A0A3D2M880-F1
#
_entry.id   AF-A0A3D2M880-F1
#
_cell.length_a   1.000
_cell.length_b   1.000
_cell.length_c   1.000
_cell.angle_alpha   90.00
_cell.angle_beta   90.00
_cell.angle_gamma   90.00
#
_symmetry.space_group_name_H-M   'P 1'
#
loop_
_entity.id
_entity.type
_entity.pdbx_description
1 polymer ?
#
loop_
_entity_poly.entity_id
_entity_poly.type
_entity_poly.pdbx_seq_one_letter_code
_entity_poly.pdbx_strand_id
1 'polypeptide(L)' 'ISSGQPVPYSVAPRRAGDIAECWADPSKAFRELGWKAERGLDAMMRDTWRWQSSNPQGMATQLDELVILAAEGK' A
#
# COMPACT_ATOMS: atom_id res chain seq x y z
N ILE A 1 -2.89 -0.03 14.85
CA ILE A 1 -2.05 0.94 14.10
C ILE A 1 -0.63 0.40 14.07
N SER A 2 -0.13 -0.03 12.91
CA SER A 2 1.13 -0.80 12.84
C SER A 2 2.40 0.01 13.06
N SER A 3 2.36 1.33 12.89
CA SER A 3 3.48 2.24 13.15
C SER A 3 3.69 2.58 14.63
N GLY A 4 2.74 2.22 15.51
CA GLY A 4 2.74 2.65 16.91
C GLY A 4 2.55 4.17 17.10
N GLN A 5 2.28 4.91 16.02
CA GLN A 5 2.13 6.37 16.00
C GLN A 5 0.79 6.75 15.36
N PRO A 6 0.16 7.85 15.81
CA PRO A 6 -1.02 8.39 15.13
C PRO A 6 -0.64 8.86 13.72
N VAL A 7 -1.48 8.55 12.73
CA VAL A 7 -1.31 9.04 11.36
C VAL A 7 -2.06 10.37 11.23
N PRO A 8 -1.38 11.50 10.99
CA PRO A 8 -2.06 12.79 10.82
C PRO A 8 -2.93 12.75 9.55
N TYR A 9 -4.18 13.19 9.68
CA TYR A 9 -5.12 13.32 8.56
C TYR A 9 -5.99 14.58 8.71
N SER A 10 -6.60 15.02 7.61
CA SER A 10 -7.60 16.08 7.60
C SER A 10 -8.77 15.68 6.72
N VAL A 11 -9.97 16.20 7.01
CA VAL A 11 -11.14 15.99 6.16
C VAL A 11 -11.06 16.95 4.99
N ALA A 12 -11.13 16.41 3.78
CA ALA A 12 -11.10 17.16 2.52
C ALA A 12 -12.43 16.97 1.75
N PRO A 13 -12.71 17.81 0.73
CA PRO A 13 -13.87 17.60 -0.15
C PRO A 13 -13.88 16.20 -0.76
N ARG A 14 -15.08 15.70 -1.10
CA ARG A 14 -15.21 14.42 -1.81
C ARG A 14 -14.51 14.48 -3.15
N ARG A 15 -13.74 13.45 -3.47
CA ARG A 15 -13.17 13.26 -4.80
C ARG A 15 -14.28 12.81 -5.77
N ALA A 16 -14.36 13.45 -6.94
CA ALA A 16 -15.38 13.13 -7.92
C ALA A 16 -15.27 11.66 -8.37
N GLY A 17 -16.39 10.94 -8.37
CA GLY A 17 -16.47 9.52 -8.72
C GLY A 17 -16.39 8.55 -7.55
N ASP A 18 -15.99 8.99 -6.34
CA ASP A 18 -16.01 8.11 -5.16
C ASP A 18 -17.46 7.86 -4.70
N ILE A 19 -17.81 6.58 -4.53
CA ILE A 19 -19.05 6.14 -3.89
C ILE A 19 -18.86 6.03 -2.37
N ALA A 20 -19.96 5.86 -1.62
CA ALA A 20 -19.90 5.77 -0.17
C ALA A 20 -19.33 4.41 0.32
N GLU A 21 -20.16 3.36 0.24
CA GLU A 21 -19.93 1.96 0.61
C GLU A 21 -19.52 1.05 -0.58
N CYS A 22 -18.49 0.19 -0.50
CA CYS A 22 -18.30 -0.91 -1.47
C CYS A 22 -17.53 -2.10 -0.89
N TRP A 23 -18.13 -3.30 -0.96
CA TRP A 23 -17.51 -4.57 -0.58
C TRP A 23 -18.04 -5.73 -1.43
N ALA A 24 -17.34 -6.86 -1.41
CA ALA A 24 -17.70 -8.05 -2.16
C ALA A 24 -18.41 -9.11 -1.28
N ASP A 25 -19.32 -9.89 -1.87
CA ASP A 25 -19.66 -11.23 -1.39
C ASP A 25 -18.72 -12.26 -2.06
N PRO A 26 -17.72 -12.81 -1.34
CA PRO A 26 -16.75 -13.73 -1.94
C PRO A 26 -17.27 -15.17 -2.03
N SER A 27 -18.53 -15.45 -1.68
CA SER A 27 -19.07 -16.81 -1.60
C SER A 27 -18.93 -17.61 -2.90
N LYS A 28 -19.02 -16.94 -4.06
CA LYS A 28 -18.83 -17.59 -5.36
C LYS A 28 -17.40 -18.10 -5.55
N ALA A 29 -16.40 -17.27 -5.26
CA ALA A 29 -14.98 -17.64 -5.39
C ALA A 29 -14.63 -18.82 -4.45
N PHE A 30 -15.18 -18.83 -3.24
CA PHE A 30 -15.01 -19.97 -2.34
C PHE A 30 -15.63 -21.26 -2.88
N ARG A 31 -16.88 -21.20 -3.38
CA ARG A 31 -17.56 -22.39 -3.91
C ARG A 31 -16.90 -22.97 -5.16
N GLU A 32 -16.47 -22.11 -6.09
CA GLU A 32 -15.98 -22.56 -7.40
C GLU A 32 -14.48 -22.83 -7.42
N LEU A 33 -13.71 -22.09 -6.62
CA LEU A 33 -12.24 -22.15 -6.64
C LEU A 33 -11.65 -22.72 -5.36
N GLY A 34 -12.47 -22.93 -4.31
CA GLY A 34 -11.97 -23.25 -2.97
C GLY A 34 -11.16 -22.11 -2.34
N TRP A 35 -11.16 -20.92 -2.94
CA TRP A 35 -10.30 -19.81 -2.54
C TRP A 35 -10.99 -18.90 -1.51
N LYS A 36 -10.23 -18.45 -0.52
CA LYS A 36 -10.66 -17.47 0.48
C LYS A 36 -9.48 -16.58 0.87
N ALA A 37 -9.74 -15.29 1.11
CA ALA A 37 -8.75 -14.42 1.73
C ALA A 37 -8.51 -14.84 3.19
N GLU A 38 -7.26 -15.20 3.53
CA GLU A 38 -6.88 -15.70 4.85
C GLU A 38 -6.32 -14.62 5.78
N ARG A 39 -5.92 -13.47 5.22
CA ARG A 39 -5.30 -12.38 5.98
C ARG A 39 -6.29 -11.26 6.22
N GLY A 40 -6.45 -10.87 7.48
CA GLY A 40 -7.24 -9.71 7.89
C GLY A 40 -6.48 -8.39 7.83
N LEU A 41 -7.17 -7.30 8.15
CA LEU A 41 -6.64 -5.93 8.09
C LEU A 41 -5.37 -5.73 8.93
N ASP A 42 -5.27 -6.35 10.11
CA ASP A 42 -4.07 -6.22 10.96
C ASP A 42 -2.82 -6.78 10.30
N ALA A 43 -2.93 -7.92 9.62
CA ALA A 43 -1.82 -8.50 8.88
C ALA A 43 -1.42 -7.60 7.71
N MET A 44 -2.40 -7.08 6.96
CA MET A 44 -2.17 -6.14 5.87
C MET A 44 -1.42 -4.90 6.37
N MET A 45 -1.91 -4.25 7.44
CA MET A 45 -1.28 -3.05 7.99
C MET A 45 0.15 -3.31 8.48
N ARG A 46 0.40 -4.46 9.15
CA ARG A 46 1.75 -4.81 9.63
C ARG A 46 2.72 -5.05 8.48
N ASP A 47 2.30 -5.81 7.47
CA ASP A 47 3.13 -6.13 6.31
C ASP A 47 3.46 -4.85 5.52
N THR A 48 2.48 -3.96 5.30
CA THR A 48 2.70 -2.66 4.66
C THR A 48 3.67 -1.79 5.46
N TRP A 49 3.51 -1.69 6.79
CA TRP A 49 4.42 -0.90 7.62
C TRP A 49 5.84 -1.45 7.62
N ARG A 50 6.00 -2.77 7.73
CA ARG A 50 7.31 -3.44 7.63
C ARG A 50 7.99 -3.11 6.29
N TRP A 51 7.25 -3.20 5.19
CA TRP A 51 7.78 -2.84 3.87
C TRP A 51 8.19 -1.37 3.80
N GLN A 52 7.29 -0.45 4.15
CA GLN A 52 7.52 1.00 4.02
C GLN A 52 8.64 1.50 4.93
N SER A 53 8.77 0.94 6.15
CA SER A 53 9.85 1.28 7.07
C SER A 53 11.21 0.75 6.61
N SER A 54 11.24 -0.40 5.92
CA SER A 54 12.47 -0.95 5.35
C SER A 54 12.84 -0.32 4.00
N ASN A 55 11.87 0.25 3.29
CA ASN A 55 12.04 0.83 1.95
C ASN A 55 11.39 2.22 1.89
N PRO A 56 11.93 3.23 2.60
CA PRO A 56 11.28 4.53 2.71
C PRO A 56 11.12 5.25 1.36
N GLN A 57 12.01 4.98 0.39
CA GLN A 57 11.93 5.50 -0.98
C GLN A 57 11.36 4.49 -1.99
N GLY A 58 10.79 3.36 -1.52
CA GLY A 58 10.32 2.28 -2.38
C GLY A 58 11.46 1.43 -2.93
N MET A 59 11.24 0.78 -4.08
CA MET A 59 12.29 0.03 -4.76
C MET A 59 13.29 1.01 -5.38
N ALA A 60 14.46 1.18 -4.77
CA ALA A 60 15.56 1.86 -5.42
C ALA A 60 16.03 1.00 -6.59
N THR A 61 15.95 1.51 -7.81
CA THR A 61 16.73 0.93 -8.90
C THR A 61 18.14 1.50 -8.73
N GLN A 62 19.15 0.64 -8.70
CA GLN A 62 20.57 0.98 -8.58
C GLN A 62 21.10 1.92 -9.71
N LEU A 63 20.21 2.39 -10.57
CA LEU A 63 20.44 3.28 -11.71
C LEU A 63 20.20 4.77 -11.36
N ASP A 64 19.48 5.10 -10.29
CA ASP A 64 19.14 6.51 -10.01
C ASP A 64 20.37 7.32 -9.56
N GLU A 65 21.30 6.72 -8.80
CA GLU A 65 22.56 7.38 -8.43
C GLU A 65 23.51 7.56 -9.63
N LEU A 66 23.56 6.60 -10.56
CA LEU A 66 24.42 6.67 -11.75
C LEU A 66 23.89 7.70 -12.77
N VAL A 67 22.58 7.85 -12.92
CA VAL A 67 21.98 8.87 -13.80
C VAL A 67 22.16 10.27 -13.21
N ILE A 68 22.02 10.43 -11.89
CA ILE A 68 22.27 11.73 -11.23
C ILE A 68 23.75 12.11 -11.35
N LEU A 69 24.68 11.18 -11.11
CA LEU A 69 26.13 11.44 -11.26
C LEU A 69 26.52 11.73 -12.73
N ALA A 70 25.97 11.00 -13.70
CA ALA A 70 26.25 11.23 -15.12
C ALA A 70 25.63 12.53 -15.65
N ALA A 71 24.51 12.99 -15.09
CA ALA A 71 23.88 14.27 -15.46
C ALA A 71 24.59 15.49 -14.84
N GLU A 72 25.32 15.32 -13.72
CA GLU A 72 26.07 16.38 -13.05
C GLU A 72 27.48 16.63 -13.63
N GLY A 73 27.90 15.87 -14.65
CA GLY A 73 29.16 16.13 -15.37
C GLY A 73 30.41 16.07 -14.49
N LYS A 74 30.43 15.16 -13.51
CA LYS A 74 31.64 14.76 -12.77
C LYS A 74 32.07 13.36 -13.13
#